data_AF-A0AA44MQB8-F1
#
_entry.id   AF-A0AA44MQB8-F1
#
_cell.length_a   1.000
_cell.length_b   1.000
_cell.length_c   1.000
_cell.angle_alpha   90.00
_cell.angle_beta   90.00
_cell.angle_gamma   90.00
#
_symmetry.space_group_name_H-M   'P 1'
#
loop_
_entity.id
_entity.type
_entity.pdbx_description
1 polymer ?
#
loop_
_entity_poly.entity_id
_entity_poly.type
_entity_poly.pdbx_seq_one_letter_code
_entity_poly.pdbx_strand_id
1 'polypeptide(L)' 'AKLEEMGVRMTVSEDSIFVEEQSNLKAINIKTAPYPGFATDLQQPLTPLLLRANGRGTIVDTIYEKRVNHV' A
#
# COMPACT_ATOMS: atom_id res chain seq x y z
N ALA A 1 -2.65 8.30 4.08
CA ALA A 1 -2.93 7.19 5.03
C ALA A 1 -1.90 6.05 4.96
N LYS A 2 -1.98 5.07 4.04
CA LYS A 2 -1.07 3.90 4.05
C LYS A 2 0.35 4.17 3.55
N LEU A 3 0.49 4.92 2.45
CA LEU A 3 1.81 5.34 1.97
C LEU A 3 2.53 6.23 3.00
N GLU A 4 1.80 7.14 3.64
CA GLU A 4 2.32 7.91 4.79
C GLU A 4 2.75 7.00 5.96
N GLU A 5 1.97 5.97 6.31
CA GLU A 5 2.33 4.97 7.34
C GLU A 5 3.63 4.23 6.97
N MET A 6 3.86 3.96 5.68
CA MET A 6 5.13 3.42 5.16
C MET A 6 6.29 4.42 5.22
N GLY A 7 6.03 5.69 5.50
CA GLY A 7 7.02 6.77 5.50
C GLY A 7 7.22 7.45 4.15
N VAL A 8 6.28 7.28 3.20
CA VAL A 8 6.33 7.98 1.91
C VAL A 8 5.95 9.44 2.09
N ARG A 9 6.84 10.35 1.67
CA ARG A 9 6.55 11.77 1.59
C ARG A 9 5.85 12.09 0.28
N MET A 10 4.72 12.80 0.39
CA MET A 10 3.91 13.22 -0.75
C MET A 10 3.56 14.69 -0.60
N THR A 11 3.72 15.45 -1.68
CA THR A 11 3.19 16.81 -1.79
C THR A 11 1.90 16.75 -2.59
N VAL A 12 0.78 17.08 -1.94
CA VAL A 12 -0.55 17.07 -2.55
C VAL A 12 -0.91 18.50 -2.97
N SER A 13 -1.21 18.68 -4.24
CA SER A 13 -1.78 19.91 -4.82
C SER A 13 -3.23 19.67 -5.23
N GLU A 14 -3.90 20.68 -5.79
CA GLU A 14 -5.31 20.59 -6.24
C GLU A 14 -5.53 19.43 -7.22
N ASP A 15 -4.71 19.33 -8.27
CA ASP A 15 -4.87 18.35 -9.35
C ASP A 15 -3.68 17.37 -9.48
N SER A 16 -2.78 17.34 -8.51
CA SER A 16 -1.58 16.49 -8.62
C SER A 16 -1.04 16.03 -7.27
N ILE A 17 -0.32 14.91 -7.31
CA ILE A 17 0.42 14.38 -6.18
C ILE A 17 1.84 14.12 -6.64
N PHE A 18 2.82 14.77 -5.99
CA PHE A 18 4.23 14.48 -6.18
C PHE A 18 4.68 13.51 -5.09
N VAL A 19 5.22 12.35 -5.50
CA VAL A 19 5.72 11.31 -4.60
C VAL A 19 7.25 11.36 -4.62
N GLU A 20 7.84 11.69 -3.47
CA GLU A 20 9.30 11.75 -3.34
C GLU A 20 9.91 10.35 -3.23
N GLU A 21 11.14 10.19 -3.75
CA GLU A 21 11.94 9.00 -3.54
C GLU A 21 12.18 8.75 -2.04
N GLN A 22 12.01 7.50 -1.61
CA GLN A 22 12.31 7.05 -0.25
C GLN A 22 13.33 5.92 -0.26
N SER A 23 14.37 6.06 0.55
CA SER A 23 15.38 5.01 0.74
C SER A 23 14.99 3.98 1.81
N ASN A 24 14.15 4.37 2.77
CA ASN A 24 13.82 3.57 3.95
C ASN A 24 12.31 3.45 4.16
N LEU A 25 11.67 2.61 3.36
CA LEU A 25 10.25 2.29 3.53
C LEU A 25 10.05 1.41 4.76
N LYS A 26 8.96 1.63 5.51
CA LYS A 26 8.51 0.77 6.61
C LYS A 26 7.45 -0.20 6.10
N ALA A 27 7.59 -1.48 6.43
CA ALA A 27 6.56 -2.46 6.12
C ALA A 27 5.29 -2.14 6.93
N ILE A 28 4.13 -2.29 6.30
CA ILE A 28 2.82 -1.97 6.90
C ILE A 28 1.86 -3.16 6.83
N ASN A 29 0.79 -3.08 7.61
CA ASN A 29 -0.31 -4.04 7.57
C ASN A 29 -1.51 -3.47 6.83
N ILE A 30 -2.10 -4.28 5.96
CA ILE A 30 -3.17 -3.90 5.05
C ILE A 30 -4.29 -4.91 5.15
N LYS A 31 -5.50 -4.41 5.32
CA LYS A 31 -6.73 -5.18 5.23
C LYS A 31 -7.66 -4.46 4.28
N THR A 32 -8.07 -5.13 3.20
CA THR A 32 -9.01 -4.55 2.23
C THR A 32 -10.39 -4.39 2.86
N ALA A 33 -11.17 -3.41 2.42
CA ALA A 33 -12.57 -3.26 2.82
C ALA A 33 -13.32 -2.41 1.78
N PRO A 34 -14.68 -2.44 1.74
CA PRO A 34 -15.45 -1.52 0.92
C PRO A 34 -15.12 -0.06 1.27
N TYR A 35 -15.31 0.84 0.31
CA TYR A 35 -15.09 2.28 0.52
C TYR A 35 -15.83 2.78 1.77
N PRO A 36 -15.18 3.55 2.67
CA PRO A 36 -13.89 4.26 2.52
C PRO A 36 -12.64 3.46 2.95
N GLY A 37 -12.74 2.14 3.10
CA GLY A 37 -11.62 1.25 3.41
C GLY A 37 -10.59 1.10 2.28
N PHE A 38 -9.56 0.28 2.52
CA PHE A 38 -8.50 0.06 1.53
C PHE A 38 -9.02 -0.74 0.33
N ALA A 39 -8.91 -0.17 -0.86
CA ALA A 39 -9.37 -0.78 -2.10
C ALA A 39 -8.57 -2.05 -2.44
N THR A 40 -9.28 -3.16 -2.68
CA THR A 40 -8.68 -4.45 -3.09
C THR A 40 -7.87 -4.33 -4.41
N ASP A 41 -8.21 -3.38 -5.28
CA ASP A 41 -7.47 -3.12 -6.52
C ASP A 41 -6.03 -2.64 -6.28
N LEU A 42 -5.78 -1.97 -5.15
CA LEU A 42 -4.46 -1.43 -4.80
C LEU A 42 -3.58 -2.46 -4.05
N GLN A 43 -4.12 -3.62 -3.68
CA GLN A 43 -3.36 -4.64 -2.95
C GLN A 43 -2.24 -5.23 -3.81
N GLN A 44 -2.51 -5.53 -5.08
CA GLN A 44 -1.55 -6.15 -5.99
C GLN A 44 -0.32 -5.28 -6.24
N PRO A 45 -0.43 -4.01 -6.68
CA PRO A 45 0.74 -3.15 -6.90
C PRO A 45 1.51 -2.83 -5.61
N LEU A 46 0.87 -2.91 -4.45
CA LEU A 46 1.51 -2.64 -3.16
C LEU A 46 2.32 -3.83 -2.63
N THR A 47 2.02 -5.05 -3.10
CA THR A 47 2.75 -6.26 -2.73
C THR A 47 4.26 -6.18 -3.05
N PRO A 48 4.71 -5.83 -4.28
CA PRO A 48 6.13 -5.67 -4.56
C PRO A 48 6.76 -4.49 -3.81
N LEU A 49 6.00 -3.43 -3.49
CA LEU A 49 6.51 -2.34 -2.67
C LEU A 49 6.85 -2.81 -1.24
N LEU A 50 6.02 -3.67 -0.65
CA LEU A 50 6.27 -4.25 0.67
C LEU A 50 7.53 -5.13 0.70
N LEU A 51 7.90 -5.79 -0.40
CA LEU A 51 9.16 -6.55 -0.50
C LEU A 51 10.40 -5.64 -0.41
N ARG A 52 10.25 -4.35 -0.72
CA ARG A 52 11.31 -3.34 -0.62
C ARG A 52 11.34 -2.63 0.73
N ALA A 53 10.35 -2.88 1.58
CA ALA A 53 10.19 -2.20 2.86
C ALA A 53 10.88 -2.98 3.99
N ASN A 54 11.36 -2.25 4.99
CA ASN A 54 12.01 -2.83 6.16
C ASN A 54 10.97 -3.31 7.18
N GLY A 55 11.14 -4.55 7.64
CA GLY A 55 10.27 -5.18 8.64
C GLY A 55 9.30 -6.20 8.03
N ARG A 56 8.26 -6.54 8.79
CA ARG A 56 7.25 -7.52 8.39
C ARG A 56 5.90 -6.83 8.20
N GLY A 57 5.38 -6.89 6.98
CA GLY A 57 4.02 -6.46 6.64
C GLY A 57 3.09 -7.65 6.44
N THR A 58 1.79 -7.39 6.53
CA THR A 58 0.74 -8.39 6.29
C THR A 58 -0.29 -7.81 5.32
N ILE A 59 -0.72 -8.61 4.36
CA ILE A 59 -1.85 -8.28 3.49
C ILE A 59 -2.98 -9.28 3.79
N VAL A 60 -4.18 -8.75 4.04
CA VAL A 60 -5.41 -9.52 4.19
C VAL A 60 -6.45 -9.00 3.19
N ASP A 61 -6.76 -9.79 2.16
CA ASP A 61 -7.89 -9.51 1.28
C ASP A 61 -9.16 -10.15 1.84
N THR A 62 -10.21 -9.35 2.02
CA THR A 62 -11.52 -9.78 2.54
C THR A 62 -12.64 -9.63 1.50
N ILE A 63 -12.31 -9.20 0.29
CA ILE A 63 -13.28 -8.94 -0.80
C ILE A 63 -13.21 -10.08 -1.82
N TYR A 64 -12.01 -10.54 -2.17
CA TYR A 64 -11.80 -11.60 -3.17
C TYR A 64 -10.74 -12.61 -2.72
N GLU A 65 -11.16 -13.85 -2.47
CA GLU A 65 -10.29 -14.92 -1.97
C GLU A 65 -9.12 -15.28 -2.90
N LYS A 66 -9.27 -15.08 -4.22
CA LYS A 66 -8.28 -15.47 -5.23
C LYS A 66 -7.41 -14.31 -5.73
N ARG A 67 -7.41 -13.17 -5.05
CA ARG A 67 -6.66 -11.97 -5.48
C ARG A 67 -5.18 -11.98 -5.07
N VAL A 68 -4.58 -13.16 -4.97
CA VAL A 68 -3.18 -13.36 -4.58
C VAL A 68 -2.36 -14.11 -5.63
N ASN A 69 -2.93 -14.43 -6.79
CA ASN A 69 -2.26 -15.19 -7.86
C ASN A 69 -1.04 -14.50 -8.49
N HIS A 70 -0.76 -13.25 -8.13
CA HIS A 70 0.42 -12.49 -8.58
C HIS A 70 1.65 -12.71 -7.68
N VAL A 71 1.52 -13.49 -6.61
CA VAL A 71 2.59 -13.89 -5.68
C VAL A 71 3.02 -15.32 -6.01
#